data_AF-A0A2J0Z8G6-F1
#
_entry.id   AF-A0A2J0Z8G6-F1
#
_cell.length_a   1.000
_cell.length_b   1.000
_cell.length_c   1.000
_cell.angle_alpha   90.00
_cell.angle_beta   90.00
_cell.angle_gamma   90.00
#
_symmetry.space_group_name_H-M   'P 1'
#
loop_
_entity.id
_entity.type
_entity.pdbx_description
1 polymer ?
#
loop_
_entity_poly.entity_id
_entity_poly.type
_entity_poly.pdbx_seq_one_letter_code
_entity_poly.pdbx_strand_id
1 'polypeptide(L)'
;MAKILPASDIDFARFYGGFCVAGRWVGRAMWRGRMIAGFGGLIETEEGQWIAFLEVPQEERKPHVYRHALAAFADARQAGARVIKAWCDVSIPGAEKLMKRLGFRPTEETMDDKVVWIWEL
;
A
#
# COMPACT_ATOMS: atom_id res chain seq x y z
N MET A 1 19.98 -5.84 8.02
CA MET A 1 19.25 -5.71 6.74
C MET A 1 17.77 -5.67 7.04
N ALA A 2 17.02 -4.75 6.43
CA ALA A 2 15.57 -4.68 6.61
C ALA A 2 14.90 -5.95 6.03
N LYS A 3 13.87 -6.46 6.71
CA LYS A 3 13.07 -7.61 6.27
C LYS A 3 11.64 -7.15 6.04
N ILE A 4 11.02 -7.53 4.92
CA ILE A 4 9.62 -7.22 4.65
C ILE A 4 8.81 -8.51 4.77
N LEU A 5 7.81 -8.51 5.65
CA LEU A 5 7.00 -9.69 6.00
C LEU A 5 5.51 -9.34 5.93
N PRO A 6 4.59 -10.31 5.73
CA PRO A 6 3.17 -10.16 6.03
C PRO A 6 2.96 -9.47 7.39
N ALA A 7 2.15 -8.42 7.40
CA ALA A 7 1.81 -7.71 8.61
C ALA A 7 0.58 -8.34 9.28
N SER A 8 0.61 -8.40 10.60
CA SER A 8 -0.54 -8.74 11.46
C SER A 8 -1.21 -7.49 12.01
N ASP A 9 -2.37 -7.64 12.66
CA ASP A 9 -3.05 -6.52 13.35
C ASP A 9 -2.16 -5.88 14.44
N ILE A 10 -1.32 -6.69 15.11
CA ILE A 10 -0.36 -6.19 16.10
C ILE A 10 0.68 -5.29 15.43
N ASP A 11 1.12 -5.63 14.22
CA ASP A 11 2.11 -4.84 13.49
C ASP A 11 1.51 -3.51 13.02
N PHE A 12 0.27 -3.57 12.53
CA PHE A 12 -0.50 -2.39 12.16
C PHE A 12 -0.66 -1.44 13.36
N ALA A 13 -1.16 -1.95 14.48
CA ALA A 13 -1.35 -1.17 15.70
C ALA A 13 -0.02 -0.61 16.23
N ARG A 14 1.09 -1.35 16.14
CA ARG A 14 2.41 -0.85 16.54
C ARG A 14 2.90 0.29 15.66
N PHE A 15 2.67 0.23 14.36
CA PHE A 15 3.13 1.26 13.43
C PHE A 15 2.27 2.53 13.52
N TYR A 16 0.95 2.39 13.63
CA TYR A 16 -0.02 3.49 13.64
C TYR A 16 -0.45 3.95 15.05
N GLY A 17 0.26 3.55 16.10
CA GLY A 17 0.03 4.09 17.45
C GLY A 17 -1.26 3.62 18.14
N GLY A 18 -1.67 2.37 17.93
CA GLY A 18 -2.83 1.75 18.57
C GLY A 18 -4.12 1.76 17.74
N PHE A 19 -4.06 2.19 16.48
CA PHE A 19 -5.19 2.11 15.56
C PHE A 19 -5.46 0.67 15.14
N CYS A 20 -6.74 0.31 15.02
CA CYS A 20 -7.20 -0.96 14.47
C CYS A 20 -8.10 -0.71 13.26
N VAL A 21 -7.91 -1.48 12.20
CA VAL A 21 -8.77 -1.45 11.02
C VAL A 21 -9.98 -2.35 11.28
N ALA A 22 -11.20 -1.81 11.18
CA ALA A 22 -12.42 -2.58 11.39
C ALA A 22 -12.79 -3.48 10.19
N GLY A 23 -12.30 -3.14 8.99
CA GLY A 23 -12.52 -3.88 7.75
C GLY A 23 -11.41 -4.89 7.42
N ARG A 24 -11.54 -5.54 6.27
CA ARG A 24 -10.49 -6.44 5.76
C ARG A 24 -9.31 -5.61 5.29
N TRP A 25 -8.11 -6.11 5.53
CA TRP A 25 -6.91 -5.48 5.02
C TRP A 25 -5.83 -6.54 4.80
N VAL A 26 -4.88 -6.22 3.92
CA VAL A 26 -3.66 -6.99 3.74
C VAL A 26 -2.49 -6.02 3.76
N GLY A 27 -1.38 -6.41 4.36
CA GLY A 27 -0.22 -5.54 4.37
C GLY A 27 1.09 -6.25 4.59
N ARG A 28 2.13 -5.44 4.55
CA ARG A 28 3.51 -5.83 4.70
C ARG A 28 4.22 -4.84 5.60
N ALA A 29 4.90 -5.35 6.62
CA ALA A 29 5.70 -4.57 7.55
C ALA A 29 7.19 -4.71 7.22
N MET A 30 7.89 -3.58 7.11
CA MET A 30 9.34 -3.52 6.97
C MET A 30 9.99 -3.45 8.35
N TRP A 31 10.66 -4.51 8.74
CA TRP A 31 11.35 -4.66 10.01
C TRP A 31 12.82 -4.27 9.92
N ARG A 32 13.25 -3.41 10.84
CA ARG A 32 14.67 -3.10 11.12
C ARG A 32 14.98 -3.49 12.57
N GLY A 33 15.47 -4.71 12.75
CA GLY A 33 15.63 -5.29 14.10
C GLY A 33 14.26 -5.53 14.74
N ARG A 34 13.99 -4.86 15.87
CA ARG A 34 12.70 -4.95 16.59
C ARG A 34 11.70 -3.85 16.23
N MET A 35 12.08 -2.93 15.34
CA MET A 35 11.28 -1.77 14.95
C MET A 35 10.66 -1.99 13.58
N ILE A 36 9.43 -1.54 13.39
CA ILE A 36 8.80 -1.43 12.07
C ILE A 36 9.19 -0.07 11.50
N ALA A 37 10.02 -0.07 10.47
CA ALA A 37 10.56 1.13 9.83
C ALA A 37 9.71 1.62 8.64
N GLY A 38 8.78 0.79 8.16
CA GLY A 38 7.86 1.15 7.09
C GLY A 38 6.72 0.16 6.98
N PHE A 39 5.65 0.59 6.34
CA PHE A 39 4.41 -0.18 6.21
C PHE A 39 3.78 0.09 4.85
N GLY A 40 3.09 -0.89 4.30
CA GLY A 40 2.29 -0.69 3.09
C GLY A 40 1.30 -1.82 2.95
N GLY A 41 0.21 -1.56 2.25
CA GLY A 41 -0.88 -2.52 2.17
C GLY A 41 -2.09 -1.99 1.43
N LEU A 42 -3.18 -2.71 1.60
CA LEU A 42 -4.48 -2.39 1.04
C LEU A 42 -5.53 -2.59 2.13
N ILE A 43 -6.42 -1.62 2.28
CA ILE A 43 -7.52 -1.63 3.26
C ILE A 43 -8.83 -1.56 2.50
N GLU A 44 -9.77 -2.44 2.84
CA GLU A 44 -11.14 -2.38 2.34
C GLU A 44 -11.91 -1.24 3.01
N THR A 45 -12.61 -0.45 2.20
CA THR A 45 -13.56 0.57 2.63
C THR A 45 -14.94 -0.04 2.85
N GLU A 46 -15.82 0.68 3.55
CA GLU A 46 -17.20 0.24 3.77
C GLU A 46 -17.99 0.02 2.47
N GLU A 47 -17.57 0.66 1.37
CA GLU A 47 -18.14 0.52 0.04
C GLU A 47 -17.60 -0.70 -0.75
N GLY A 48 -16.72 -1.51 -0.14
CA GLY A 48 -16.10 -2.68 -0.77
C GLY A 48 -14.97 -2.37 -1.76
N GLN A 49 -14.58 -1.09 -1.87
CA GLN A 49 -13.38 -0.68 -2.60
C GLN A 49 -12.15 -0.91 -1.73
N TRP A 50 -10.98 -1.09 -2.34
CA TRP A 50 -9.74 -1.24 -1.60
C TRP A 50 -8.85 -0.02 -1.82
N ILE A 51 -8.25 0.53 -0.76
CA ILE A 51 -7.32 1.66 -0.84
C ILE A 51 -5.91 1.14 -0.59
N ALA A 52 -5.01 1.34 -1.56
CA ALA A 52 -3.59 1.01 -1.41
C ALA A 52 -2.80 2.20 -0.85
N PHE A 53 -1.85 1.90 0.05
CA PHE A 53 -0.99 2.88 0.69
C PHE A 53 0.44 2.32 0.84
N LEU A 54 1.42 3.23 0.90
CA LEU A 54 2.83 2.88 1.05
C LEU A 54 3.59 3.96 1.82
N GLU A 55 4.02 3.60 3.02
CA GLU A 55 4.77 4.45 3.95
C GLU A 55 6.14 3.82 4.21
N VAL A 56 7.09 4.11 3.30
CA VAL A 56 8.46 3.61 3.38
C VAL A 56 9.44 4.80 3.33
N PRO A 57 10.41 4.87 4.27
CA PRO A 57 11.47 5.88 4.25
C PRO A 57 12.20 5.90 2.91
N GLN A 58 12.60 7.09 2.45
CA GLN A 58 13.15 7.28 1.12
C GLN A 58 14.37 6.39 0.85
N GLU A 59 15.24 6.23 1.85
CA GLU A 59 16.44 5.41 1.80
C GLU A 59 16.15 3.91 1.61
N GLU A 60 14.97 3.45 2.04
CA GLU A 60 14.52 2.06 1.95
C GLU A 60 13.63 1.77 0.72
N ARG A 61 13.37 2.77 -0.14
CA ARG A 61 12.63 2.61 -1.41
C ARG A 61 13.47 1.91 -2.48
N LYS A 62 13.85 0.66 -2.19
CA LYS A 62 14.66 -0.20 -3.06
C LYS A 62 13.77 -1.04 -4.00
N PRO A 63 14.32 -1.59 -5.10
CA PRO A 63 13.54 -2.39 -6.05
C PRO A 63 12.83 -3.60 -5.44
N HIS A 64 13.34 -4.17 -4.34
CA HIS A 64 12.69 -5.29 -3.67
C HIS A 64 11.38 -4.89 -2.97
N VAL A 65 11.11 -3.61 -2.70
CA VAL A 65 9.80 -3.17 -2.18
C VAL A 65 8.69 -3.46 -3.20
N TYR A 66 8.99 -3.32 -4.50
CA TYR A 66 8.02 -3.57 -5.58
C TYR A 66 7.49 -5.01 -5.58
N ARG A 67 8.33 -6.03 -5.38
CA ARG A 67 7.86 -7.43 -5.28
C ARG A 67 6.91 -7.65 -4.10
N HIS A 68 7.12 -6.93 -3.00
CA HIS A 68 6.25 -7.04 -1.82
C HIS A 68 4.94 -6.27 -2.01
N ALA A 69 4.96 -5.16 -2.76
CA ALA A 69 3.74 -4.52 -3.23
C ALA A 69 2.92 -5.51 -4.07
N LEU A 70 3.50 -6.10 -5.13
CA LEU A 70 2.80 -7.08 -5.97
C LEU A 70 2.22 -8.26 -5.17
N ALA A 71 2.95 -8.76 -4.17
CA ALA A 71 2.44 -9.81 -3.28
C ALA A 71 1.22 -9.33 -2.47
N ALA A 72 1.20 -8.10 -1.97
CA ALA A 72 0.05 -7.53 -1.29
C ALA A 72 -1.16 -7.37 -2.24
N PHE A 73 -0.94 -6.94 -3.49
CA PHE A 73 -2.01 -6.90 -4.51
C PHE A 73 -2.60 -8.29 -4.79
N ALA A 74 -1.74 -9.32 -4.86
CA ALA A 74 -2.19 -10.70 -5.04
C ALA A 74 -3.02 -11.18 -3.85
N ASP A 75 -2.59 -10.89 -2.62
CA ASP A 75 -3.36 -11.22 -1.40
C ASP A 75 -4.71 -10.49 -1.36
N ALA A 76 -4.75 -9.20 -1.70
CA ALA A 76 -5.98 -8.42 -1.74
C ALA A 76 -6.97 -8.99 -2.77
N ARG A 77 -6.46 -9.38 -3.96
CA ARG A 77 -7.24 -10.08 -4.97
C ARG A 77 -7.81 -11.40 -4.45
N GLN A 78 -7.03 -12.19 -3.72
CA GLN A 78 -7.50 -13.43 -3.09
C GLN A 78 -8.56 -13.16 -2.01
N ALA A 79 -8.45 -12.03 -1.31
CA ALA A 79 -9.46 -11.54 -0.37
C ALA A 79 -10.72 -10.97 -1.05
N GLY A 80 -10.76 -10.89 -2.39
CA GLY A 80 -11.92 -10.46 -3.16
C GLY A 80 -11.87 -9.02 -3.66
N ALA A 81 -10.75 -8.32 -3.54
CA ALA A 81 -10.59 -6.99 -4.12
C ALA A 81 -10.82 -7.02 -5.64
N ARG A 82 -11.74 -6.17 -6.12
CA ARG A 82 -12.05 -5.98 -7.55
C ARG A 82 -11.57 -4.64 -8.07
N VAL A 83 -11.61 -3.63 -7.20
CA VAL A 83 -11.20 -2.27 -7.49
C VAL A 83 -10.26 -1.82 -6.38
N ILE A 84 -9.08 -1.35 -6.78
CA ILE A 84 -8.10 -0.78 -5.86
C ILE A 84 -7.85 0.67 -6.28
N LYS A 85 -8.03 1.60 -5.35
CA LYS A 85 -7.71 3.02 -5.51
C LYS A 85 -6.43 3.36 -4.76
N ALA A 86 -5.70 4.34 -5.28
CA ALA A 86 -4.56 4.96 -4.61
C ALA A 86 -4.40 6.39 -5.13
N TRP A 87 -3.88 7.30 -4.32
CA TRP A 87 -3.48 8.64 -4.76
C TRP A 87 -2.07 8.89 -4.27
N CYS A 88 -1.23 9.42 -5.13
CA CYS A 88 0.17 9.65 -4.82
C CYS A 88 0.62 11.02 -5.33
N ASP A 89 1.58 11.62 -4.62
CA ASP A 89 2.25 12.81 -5.09
C ASP A 89 3.17 12.46 -6.26
N VAL A 90 2.75 12.85 -7.48
CA VAL A 90 3.50 12.62 -8.71
C VAL A 90 4.71 13.53 -8.87
N SER A 91 4.90 14.52 -7.98
CA SER A 91 6.15 15.29 -7.91
C SER A 91 7.32 14.42 -7.42
N ILE A 92 7.03 13.31 -6.73
CA ILE A 92 8.04 12.34 -6.29
C ILE A 92 8.63 11.62 -7.52
N PRO A 93 9.96 11.69 -7.74
CA PRO A 93 10.60 11.04 -8.89
C PRO A 93 10.28 9.55 -8.98
N GLY A 94 9.67 9.16 -10.11
CA GLY A 94 9.34 7.77 -10.41
C GLY A 94 8.02 7.26 -9.83
N ALA A 95 7.25 8.07 -9.10
CA ALA A 95 5.94 7.68 -8.57
C ALA A 95 4.96 7.31 -9.69
N GLU A 96 4.81 8.18 -10.70
CA GLU A 96 3.91 7.92 -11.84
C GLU A 96 4.31 6.64 -12.60
N LYS A 97 5.62 6.44 -12.82
CA LYS A 97 6.15 5.24 -13.46
C LYS A 97 5.85 3.99 -12.64
N LEU A 98 5.95 4.07 -11.32
CA LEU A 98 5.61 2.98 -10.40
C LEU A 98 4.12 2.64 -10.50
N MET A 99 3.23 3.64 -10.46
CA MET A 99 1.78 3.44 -10.56
C MET A 99 1.40 2.72 -11.86
N LYS A 100 1.90 3.21 -13.00
CA LYS A 100 1.71 2.56 -14.31
C LYS A 100 2.24 1.13 -14.34
N ARG A 101 3.41 0.89 -13.74
CA ARG A 101 4.02 -0.45 -13.65
C ARG A 101 3.25 -1.41 -12.73
N LEU A 102 2.53 -0.89 -11.74
CA LEU A 102 1.62 -1.67 -10.90
C LEU A 102 0.29 -1.96 -11.62
N GLY A 103 0.06 -1.37 -12.80
CA GLY A 103 -1.16 -1.55 -13.59
C GLY A 103 -2.24 -0.53 -13.30
N PHE A 104 -1.94 0.52 -12.54
CA PHE A 104 -2.91 1.59 -12.30
C PHE A 104 -3.05 2.51 -13.51
N ARG A 105 -4.26 3.02 -13.69
CA ARG A 105 -4.59 4.10 -14.63
C ARG A 105 -5.05 5.34 -13.84
N PRO A 106 -4.68 6.56 -14.25
CA PRO A 106 -5.17 7.77 -13.61
C PRO A 106 -6.67 7.93 -13.90
N THR A 107 -7.37 8.63 -13.02
CA THR A 107 -8.78 9.01 -13.18
C THR A 107 -8.91 10.54 -13.26
N GLU A 108 -10.13 11.03 -13.45
CA GLU A 108 -10.45 12.47 -13.37
C GLU A 108 -10.71 12.93 -11.92
N GLU A 109 -10.76 11.99 -10.97
CA GLU A 109 -10.98 12.26 -9.54
C GLU A 109 -9.67 12.72 -8.86
N THR A 110 -9.79 13.63 -7.90
CA THR A 110 -8.69 14.08 -7.05
C THR A 110 -9.01 13.91 -5.57
N MET A 111 -7.99 13.59 -4.77
CA MET A 111 -8.05 13.51 -3.32
C MET A 111 -6.74 14.03 -2.72
N ASP A 112 -6.84 14.91 -1.72
CA ASP A 112 -5.69 15.66 -1.17
C ASP A 112 -4.83 16.33 -2.24
N ASP A 113 -5.48 17.00 -3.20
CA ASP A 113 -4.86 17.64 -4.37
C ASP A 113 -4.04 16.69 -5.27
N LYS A 114 -4.25 15.36 -5.15
CA LYS A 114 -3.57 14.34 -5.94
C LYS A 114 -4.57 13.57 -6.79
N VAL A 115 -4.17 13.23 -8.01
CA VAL A 115 -4.98 12.39 -8.89
C VAL A 115 -5.20 11.03 -8.23
N VAL A 116 -6.45 10.57 -8.21
CA VAL A 116 -6.80 9.20 -7.84
C VAL A 116 -6.48 8.29 -9.02
N TRP A 117 -5.79 7.21 -8.72
CA TRP A 117 -5.43 6.14 -9.63
C TRP A 117 -6.26 4.91 -9.29
N ILE A 118 -6.70 4.20 -10.32
CA ILE A 118 -7.51 3.00 -10.18
C ILE A 118 -6.81 1.81 -10.82
N TRP A 119 -6.89 0.67 -10.13
CA TRP A 119 -6.51 -0.65 -10.61
C TRP A 119 -7.75 -1.52 -10.56
N GLU A 120 -8.07 -2.15 -11.69
CA GLU A 120 -9.25 -2.98 -11.87
C GLU A 120 -8.84 -4.33 -12.45
N LEU A 121 -9.66 -5.33 -12.17
CA LEU A 121 -9.42 -6.73 -12.49
C LEU A 121 -9.97 -7.13 -13.86
#